data_AF-A0A4S1WAS5-F1
#
_entry.id   AF-A0A4S1WAS5-F1
#
_cell.length_a   1.000
_cell.length_b   1.000
_cell.length_c   1.000
_cell.angle_alpha   90.00
_cell.angle_beta   90.00
_cell.angle_gamma   90.00
#
_symmetry.space_group_name_H-M   'P 1'
#
loop_
_entity.id
_entity.type
_entity.pdbx_description
1 polymer ?
#
loop_
_entity_poly.entity_id
_entity_poly.type
_entity_poly.pdbx_seq_one_letter_code
_entity_poly.pdbx_strand_id
1 'polypeptide(L)'
;MGEYQIGVLGAHFDGIFSIFLFEIEPGRDDVDHWAWDIVGDILPAYITCKDARNPYEALDGYIGAMEEWVQAAREGASVADLIPVNVPATPANAALLDSRLKFLDAEILPLLK
;
A
#
# COMPACT_ATOMS: atom_id res chain seq x y z
N MET A 1 -8.41 26.87 13.87
CA MET A 1 -9.66 26.34 13.31
C MET A 1 -9.19 25.24 12.39
N GLY A 2 -9.32 23.97 12.79
CA GLY A 2 -8.71 22.87 12.05
C GLY A 2 -9.30 22.79 10.66
N GLU A 3 -8.46 22.90 9.64
CA GLU A 3 -8.85 22.60 8.27
C GLU A 3 -9.32 21.15 8.24
N TYR A 4 -10.54 20.92 7.76
CA TYR A 4 -11.04 19.57 7.58
C TYR A 4 -10.23 18.95 6.44
N GLN A 5 -9.46 17.88 6.71
CA GLN A 5 -8.90 17.08 5.64
C GLN A 5 -10.06 16.49 4.83
N ILE A 6 -10.08 16.80 3.54
CA ILE A 6 -11.04 16.23 2.60
C ILE A 6 -10.51 14.84 2.23
N GLY A 7 -11.31 13.82 2.54
CA GLY A 7 -11.03 12.43 2.21
C GLY A 7 -12.14 11.83 1.36
N VAL A 8 -11.77 11.00 0.39
CA VAL A 8 -12.70 10.22 -0.43
C VAL A 8 -12.48 8.74 -0.15
N LEU A 9 -13.55 8.00 0.12
CA LEU A 9 -13.50 6.55 0.19
C LEU A 9 -13.34 5.99 -1.23
N GLY A 10 -12.23 5.31 -1.48
CA GLY A 10 -11.98 4.58 -2.72
C GLY A 10 -12.62 3.19 -2.71
N ALA A 11 -12.34 2.41 -1.67
CA ALA A 11 -12.89 1.07 -1.49
C ALA A 11 -12.90 0.65 -0.01
N HIS A 12 -13.82 -0.24 0.33
CA HIS A 12 -13.90 -0.87 1.66
C HIS A 12 -14.19 -2.35 1.52
N PHE A 13 -13.42 -3.17 2.24
CA PHE A 13 -13.65 -4.61 2.38
C PHE A 13 -13.81 -4.93 3.86
N ASP A 14 -15.05 -5.23 4.26
CA ASP A 14 -15.44 -5.48 5.65
C ASP A 14 -14.48 -6.46 6.34
N GLY A 15 -13.87 -6.01 7.43
CA GLY A 15 -12.96 -6.81 8.24
C GLY A 15 -11.56 -7.03 7.66
N ILE A 16 -11.25 -6.48 6.47
CA ILE A 16 -9.93 -6.62 5.84
C ILE A 16 -9.24 -5.26 5.77
N PHE A 17 -9.65 -4.35 4.89
CA PHE A 17 -8.99 -3.04 4.74
C PHE A 17 -9.88 -2.01 4.03
N SER A 18 -9.40 -0.77 4.03
CA SER A 18 -9.99 0.34 3.30
C SER A 18 -8.91 1.09 2.51
N ILE A 19 -9.32 1.67 1.38
CA ILE A 19 -8.50 2.56 0.56
C ILE A 19 -9.17 3.93 0.59
N PHE A 20 -8.44 4.94 1.03
CA PHE A 20 -8.87 6.33 1.05
C PHE A 20 -7.97 7.17 0.15
N LEU A 21 -8.52 8.24 -0.41
CA LEU A 21 -7.75 9.31 -1.03
C LEU A 21 -7.82 10.52 -0.10
N PHE A 22 -6.68 11.01 0.37
CA PHE A 22 -6.61 12.18 1.24
C PHE A 22 -5.77 13.28 0.62
N GLU A 23 -6.20 14.52 0.86
CA GLU A 23 -5.30 15.66 0.77
C GLU A 23 -4.37 15.67 1.98
N ILE A 24 -3.07 15.80 1.74
CA ILE A 24 -2.01 15.85 2.73
C ILE A 24 -1.25 17.18 2.62
N GLU A 25 -0.70 17.63 3.75
CA GLU A 25 0.28 18.71 3.77
C GLU A 25 1.67 18.08 3.65
N PRO A 26 2.30 18.11 2.46
CA PRO A 26 3.60 17.48 2.28
C PRO A 26 4.68 18.26 3.04
N GLY A 27 5.63 17.54 3.64
CA GLY A 27 6.77 18.15 4.31
C GLY A 27 7.84 18.71 3.37
N ARG A 28 7.68 18.52 2.05
CA ARG A 28 8.58 18.99 0.98
C ARG A 28 7.78 19.29 -0.29
N ASP A 29 8.22 20.26 -1.07
CA ASP A 29 7.55 20.71 -2.30
C ASP A 29 7.53 19.66 -3.43
N ASP A 30 8.35 18.61 -3.34
CA ASP A 30 8.47 17.54 -4.34
C ASP A 30 7.52 16.35 -4.10
N VAL A 31 6.71 16.40 -3.03
CA VAL A 31 5.76 15.34 -2.66
C VAL A 31 4.34 15.77 -3.04
N ASP A 32 3.58 14.84 -3.61
CA ASP A 32 2.20 15.12 -4.00
C ASP A 32 1.34 15.52 -2.79
N HIS A 33 0.44 16.49 -3.01
CA HIS A 33 -0.55 16.90 -2.01
C HIS A 33 -1.69 15.90 -1.84
N TRP A 34 -1.75 14.88 -2.69
CA TRP A 34 -2.78 13.83 -2.63
C TRP A 34 -2.10 12.48 -2.58
N ALA A 35 -2.52 11.65 -1.63
CA ALA A 35 -2.02 10.29 -1.48
C ALA A 35 -3.18 9.33 -1.23
N TRP A 36 -3.07 8.14 -1.83
CA TRP A 36 -3.88 7.01 -1.43
C TRP A 36 -3.35 6.48 -0.10
N ASP A 37 -4.23 6.32 0.88
CA ASP A 37 -3.96 5.73 2.16
C ASP A 37 -4.65 4.37 2.23
N ILE A 38 -3.87 3.31 2.42
CA ILE A 38 -4.35 1.94 2.53
C ILE A 38 -4.18 1.51 3.99
N VAL A 39 -5.27 1.17 4.67
CA VAL A 39 -5.27 0.87 6.11
C VAL A 39 -6.23 -0.27 6.47
N GLY A 40 -5.89 -1.05 7.49
CA GLY A 40 -6.72 -2.15 8.00
C GLY A 40 -5.88 -3.29 8.59
N ASP A 41 -6.33 -4.53 8.37
CA ASP A 41 -5.61 -5.78 8.66
C ASP A 41 -4.56 -6.13 7.58
N ILE A 42 -4.07 -5.11 6.87
CA ILE A 42 -2.92 -5.19 5.97
C ILE A 42 -1.91 -4.10 6.36
N LEU A 43 -0.67 -4.21 5.87
CA LEU A 43 0.35 -3.21 6.19
C LEU A 43 -0.09 -1.84 5.69
N PRO A 44 -0.09 -0.80 6.53
CA PRO A 44 -0.48 0.52 6.09
C PRO A 44 0.55 1.11 5.13
N ALA A 45 0.10 1.77 4.07
CA ALA A 45 0.97 2.38 3.09
C ALA A 45 0.32 3.58 2.42
N TYR A 46 1.16 4.57 2.09
CA TYR A 46 0.80 5.69 1.23
C TYR A 46 1.25 5.41 -0.20
N ILE A 47 0.34 5.52 -1.17
CA ILE A 47 0.63 5.37 -2.59
C ILE A 47 0.45 6.74 -3.27
N THR A 48 1.45 7.16 -4.04
CA THR A 48 1.41 8.42 -4.79
C THR A 48 0.31 8.41 -5.85
N CYS A 49 -0.38 9.54 -6.03
CA CYS A 49 -1.36 9.70 -7.09
C CYS A 49 -0.73 9.83 -8.49
N LYS A 50 0.58 10.02 -8.57
CA LYS A 50 1.31 10.11 -9.85
C LYS A 50 1.21 8.81 -10.64
N ASP A 51 1.30 7.67 -9.95
CA ASP A 51 1.31 6.34 -10.54
C ASP A 51 -0.01 5.58 -10.33
N ALA A 52 -0.93 6.12 -9.50
CA ALA A 52 -2.23 5.52 -9.23
C ALA A 52 -3.36 6.55 -9.26
N ARG A 53 -4.28 6.43 -10.22
CA ARG A 53 -5.37 7.40 -10.48
C ARG A 53 -6.72 6.95 -9.91
N ASN A 54 -6.82 5.71 -9.47
CA ASN A 54 -8.05 5.13 -8.92
C ASN A 54 -7.70 4.06 -7.86
N PRO A 55 -8.68 3.57 -7.08
CA PRO A 55 -8.43 2.60 -6.01
C PRO A 55 -7.85 1.26 -6.50
N TYR A 56 -8.18 0.84 -7.72
CA TYR A 56 -7.58 -0.35 -8.34
C TYR A 56 -6.08 -0.15 -8.54
N GLU A 57 -5.67 0.94 -9.19
CA GLU A 57 -4.25 1.25 -9.44
C GLU A 57 -3.49 1.47 -8.13
N ALA A 58 -4.15 2.00 -7.09
CA ALA A 58 -3.55 2.15 -5.76
C ALA A 58 -3.26 0.79 -5.10
N LEU A 59 -4.22 -0.15 -5.14
CA LEU A 59 -4.02 -1.49 -4.59
C LEU A 59 -3.01 -2.30 -5.42
N ASP A 60 -3.02 -2.16 -6.74
CA ASP A 60 -2.05 -2.78 -7.64
C ASP A 60 -0.62 -2.31 -7.34
N GLY A 61 -0.43 -0.98 -7.21
CA GLY A 61 0.85 -0.39 -6.83
C GLY A 61 1.33 -0.83 -5.43
N TYR A 62 0.41 -0.96 -4.48
CA TYR A 62 0.71 -1.52 -3.16
C TYR A 62 1.21 -2.96 -3.24
N ILE A 63 0.53 -3.81 -4.00
CA ILE A 63 0.92 -5.22 -4.20
C ILE A 63 2.32 -5.26 -4.79
N GLY A 64 2.58 -4.53 -5.88
CA GLY A 64 3.89 -4.48 -6.52
C GLY A 64 5.03 -4.03 -5.58
N ALA A 65 4.82 -2.96 -4.81
CA ALA A 65 5.82 -2.49 -3.86
C ALA A 65 6.12 -3.51 -2.73
N MET A 66 5.10 -4.26 -2.30
CA MET A 66 5.28 -5.32 -1.30
C MET A 66 5.93 -6.58 -1.91
N GLU A 67 5.71 -6.86 -3.19
CA GLU A 67 6.39 -7.94 -3.91
C GLU A 67 7.89 -7.66 -4.04
N GLU A 68 8.31 -6.41 -4.26
CA GLU A 68 9.72 -6.01 -4.23
C GLU A 68 10.35 -6.34 -2.86
N TRP A 69 9.64 -6.04 -1.77
CA TRP A 69 10.09 -6.37 -0.42
C TRP A 69 10.20 -7.89 -0.21
N VAL A 70 9.19 -8.65 -0.67
CA VAL A 70 9.19 -10.12 -0.63
C VAL A 70 10.40 -10.67 -1.36
N GLN A 71 10.72 -10.15 -2.55
CA GLN A 71 11.85 -10.62 -3.34
C GLN A 71 13.18 -10.35 -2.64
N ALA A 72 13.38 -9.11 -2.16
CA ALA A 72 14.59 -8.75 -1.43
C ALA A 72 14.76 -9.62 -0.16
N ALA A 73 13.69 -9.83 0.61
CA ALA A 73 13.72 -10.66 1.81
C ALA A 73 13.97 -12.16 1.52
N ARG A 74 13.53 -12.67 0.37
CA ARG A 74 13.83 -14.04 -0.09
C ARG A 74 15.30 -14.22 -0.44
N GLU A 75 15.89 -13.23 -1.12
CA GLU A 75 17.27 -13.27 -1.60
C GLU A 75 18.29 -12.89 -0.53
N GLY A 76 17.84 -12.37 0.62
CA GLY A 76 18.73 -11.78 1.62
C GLY A 76 19.33 -10.45 1.17
N ALA A 77 18.69 -9.76 0.24
CA ALA A 77 19.06 -8.43 -0.22
C ALA A 77 18.61 -7.35 0.78
N SER A 78 19.11 -6.13 0.59
CA SER A 78 18.69 -4.98 1.41
C SER A 78 17.25 -4.58 1.11
N VAL A 79 16.51 -4.22 2.16
CA VAL A 79 15.14 -3.64 2.07
C VAL A 79 15.11 -2.16 2.48
N ALA A 80 16.27 -1.52 2.65
CA ALA A 80 16.40 -0.20 3.26
C ALA A 80 15.70 0.92 2.46
N ASP A 81 15.60 0.76 1.13
CA ASP A 81 15.00 1.74 0.22
C ASP A 81 13.58 1.35 -0.22
N LEU A 82 13.01 0.28 0.35
CA LEU A 82 11.67 -0.22 0.04
C LEU A 82 10.64 0.27 1.05
N ILE A 83 9.35 0.10 0.74
CA ILE A 83 8.29 0.36 1.71
C ILE A 83 8.56 -0.46 2.99
N PRO A 84 8.62 0.17 4.18
CA PRO A 84 8.95 -0.53 5.41
C PRO A 84 7.90 -1.58 5.77
N VAL A 85 8.38 -2.81 6.01
CA VAL A 85 7.60 -3.89 6.59
C VAL A 85 8.15 -4.14 8.00
N ASN A 86 7.30 -4.01 9.02
CA ASN A 86 7.70 -4.05 10.44
C ASN A 86 8.03 -5.45 10.99
N VAL A 87 8.68 -6.29 10.17
CA VAL A 87 9.24 -7.58 10.58
C VAL A 87 10.60 -7.80 9.92
N PRO A 88 11.47 -8.67 10.46
CA PRO A 88 12.76 -8.97 9.83
C PRO A 88 12.61 -9.47 8.39
N ALA A 89 13.40 -8.93 7.46
CA ALA A 89 13.46 -9.38 6.08
C ALA A 89 14.13 -10.77 6.01
N THR A 90 13.32 -11.82 6.11
CA THR A 90 13.75 -13.22 6.09
C THR A 90 12.90 -14.00 5.08
N PRO A 91 13.41 -15.11 4.52
CA PRO A 91 12.62 -15.94 3.62
C PRO A 91 11.30 -16.44 4.22
N ALA A 92 11.27 -16.70 5.54
CA ALA A 92 10.07 -17.12 6.26
C ALA A 92 9.01 -16.02 6.30
N ASN A 93 9.39 -14.79 6.64
CA ASN A 93 8.46 -13.65 6.64
C ASN A 93 8.03 -13.25 5.22
N ALA A 94 8.93 -13.38 4.24
CA ALA A 94 8.60 -13.17 2.84
C ALA A 94 7.53 -14.14 2.35
N ALA A 95 7.60 -15.42 2.72
CA ALA A 95 6.57 -16.41 2.37
C ALA A 95 5.20 -16.09 2.99
N LEU A 96 5.17 -15.60 4.24
CA LEU A 96 3.93 -15.17 4.90
C LEU A 96 3.30 -13.97 4.18
N LEU A 97 4.10 -12.94 3.87
CA LEU A 97 3.61 -11.77 3.13
C LEU A 97 3.15 -12.14 1.72
N ASP A 98 3.93 -12.90 0.96
CA ASP A 98 3.61 -13.36 -0.40
C ASP A 98 2.26 -14.08 -0.48
N SER A 99 1.94 -14.93 0.51
CA SER A 99 0.63 -15.60 0.55
C SER A 99 -0.55 -14.64 0.65
N ARG A 100 -0.38 -13.52 1.38
CA ARG A 100 -1.39 -12.47 1.52
C ARG A 100 -1.50 -11.65 0.25
N LEU A 101 -0.36 -11.30 -0.37
CA LEU A 101 -0.32 -10.55 -1.63
C LEU A 101 -1.03 -11.33 -2.75
N LYS A 102 -0.78 -12.63 -2.86
CA LYS A 102 -1.48 -13.49 -3.83
C LYS A 102 -2.99 -13.54 -3.61
N PHE A 103 -3.45 -13.53 -2.36
CA PHE A 103 -4.88 -13.43 -2.07
C PHE A 103 -5.44 -12.07 -2.49
N LEU A 104 -4.74 -10.97 -2.18
CA LEU A 104 -5.16 -9.64 -2.60
C LEU A 104 -5.24 -9.53 -4.13
N ASP A 105 -4.22 -10.00 -4.86
CA ASP A 105 -4.15 -9.98 -6.32
C ASP A 105 -5.23 -10.85 -6.98
N ALA A 106 -5.44 -12.07 -6.48
CA ALA A 106 -6.37 -13.01 -7.12
C ALA A 106 -7.84 -12.76 -6.76
N GLU A 107 -8.13 -12.39 -5.50
CA GLU A 107 -9.49 -12.39 -4.97
C GLU A 107 -10.05 -10.97 -4.75
N ILE A 108 -9.20 -9.98 -4.46
CA ILE A 108 -9.64 -8.64 -4.06
C ILE A 108 -9.49 -7.61 -5.18
N LEU A 109 -8.30 -7.54 -5.79
CA LEU A 109 -7.98 -6.57 -6.84
C LEU A 109 -8.97 -6.61 -8.03
N PRO A 110 -9.44 -7.79 -8.51
CA PRO A 110 -10.42 -7.85 -9.60
C PRO A 110 -11.78 -7.23 -9.25
N LEU A 111 -12.13 -7.11 -7.97
CA LEU A 111 -13.38 -6.51 -7.51
C LEU A 111 -13.39 -4.97 -7.61
N LEU A 112 -12.23 -4.35 -7.88
CA LEU A 112 -12.06 -2.90 -8.02
C LEU A 112 -12.07 -2.41 -9.48
N LYS A 113 -12.25 -3.30 -10.45
CA LYS A 113 -12.28 -2.98 -11.89
C LYS A 113 -13.59 -2.35 -12.36
#